data_AF-A0A4Q6BJS3-F1
#
_entry.id   AF-A0A4Q6BJS3-F1
#
_cell.length_a   1.000
_cell.length_b   1.000
_cell.length_c   1.000
_cell.angle_alpha   90.00
_cell.angle_beta   90.00
_cell.angle_gamma   90.00
#
_symmetry.space_group_name_H-M   'P 1'
#
loop_
_entity.id
_entity.type
_entity.pdbx_description
1 polymer ?
#
loop_
_entity_poly.entity_id
_entity_poly.type
_entity_poly.pdbx_seq_one_letter_code
_entity_poly.pdbx_strand_id
1 'polypeptide(L)'
;TKSGFLTTLYVLVVPLLDMFVLKRKAPRFHLIYVALALVGVALICDLPQMMFNSFTVSPADTGSVAVNSAEALARTRWNIGDWLTLACMLAASLQIFWFGVIQKKITSSFNFNVYQTFWAGLIPLPLALWLEPLPTSLPHGEPLIGILMISFGSTLIAFALQVRAQKVISPSLASLLYLLESPFAAIFAFILLGERFTTQGSLGAALILVALGSSVVFTKEKELVT
;
A
#
# COMPACT_ATOMS: atom_id res chain seq x y z
N THR A 1 13.20 -4.38 1.43
CA THR A 1 12.41 -3.89 2.58
C THR A 1 11.22 -4.81 2.78
N LYS A 2 11.12 -5.55 3.90
CA LYS A 2 10.03 -6.52 4.11
C LYS A 2 8.67 -5.85 4.33
N SER A 3 8.66 -4.77 5.11
CA SER A 3 7.42 -4.10 5.51
C SER A 3 6.65 -3.49 4.34
N GLY A 4 7.33 -2.91 3.35
CA GLY A 4 6.66 -2.36 2.15
C GLY A 4 5.95 -3.43 1.32
N PHE A 5 6.55 -4.60 1.16
CA PHE A 5 5.87 -5.73 0.53
C PHE A 5 4.71 -6.24 1.40
N LEU A 6 4.93 -6.38 2.71
CA LEU A 6 3.89 -6.85 3.66
C LEU A 6 2.68 -5.93 3.69
N THR A 7 2.84 -4.61 3.61
CA THR A 7 1.69 -3.70 3.55
C THR A 7 0.91 -3.88 2.25
N THR A 8 1.56 -4.00 1.10
CA THR A 8 0.86 -4.14 -0.20
C THR A 8 -0.01 -5.40 -0.33
N LEU A 9 0.15 -6.39 0.55
CA LEU A 9 -0.75 -7.53 0.66
C LEU A 9 -2.20 -7.12 0.99
N TYR A 10 -2.47 -5.89 1.50
CA TYR A 10 -3.86 -5.44 1.67
C TYR A 10 -4.64 -5.52 0.36
N VAL A 11 -3.96 -5.34 -0.78
CA VAL A 11 -4.57 -5.39 -2.13
C VAL A 11 -5.04 -6.79 -2.51
N LEU A 12 -4.46 -7.82 -1.91
CA LEU A 12 -4.94 -9.19 -2.03
C LEU A 12 -6.06 -9.48 -1.02
N VAL A 13 -5.97 -8.90 0.18
CA VAL A 13 -6.97 -9.12 1.23
C VAL A 13 -8.32 -8.48 0.89
N VAL A 14 -8.34 -7.26 0.31
CA VAL A 14 -9.60 -6.57 -0.06
C VAL A 14 -10.50 -7.40 -0.98
N PRO A 15 -10.05 -7.94 -2.13
CA PRO A 15 -10.90 -8.76 -3.00
C PRO A 15 -11.28 -10.11 -2.37
N LEU A 16 -10.46 -10.66 -1.47
CA LEU A 16 -10.82 -11.85 -0.70
C LEU A 16 -11.95 -11.55 0.29
N LEU A 17 -11.89 -10.41 0.99
CA LEU A 17 -12.97 -9.94 1.86
C LEU A 17 -14.25 -9.68 1.08
N ASP A 18 -14.14 -9.06 -0.10
CA ASP A 18 -15.27 -8.80 -1.01
C ASP A 18 -15.97 -10.10 -1.43
N MET A 19 -15.20 -11.13 -1.80
CA MET A 19 -15.71 -12.45 -2.13
C MET A 19 -16.39 -13.14 -0.93
N PHE A 20 -15.77 -13.09 0.26
CA PHE A 20 -16.26 -13.77 1.44
C PHE A 20 -17.53 -13.12 2.03
N VAL A 21 -17.55 -11.78 2.10
CA VAL A 21 -18.60 -11.03 2.80
C VAL A 21 -19.79 -10.71 1.88
N LEU A 22 -19.55 -10.22 0.65
CA LEU A 22 -20.66 -9.89 -0.26
C LEU A 22 -21.17 -11.08 -1.07
N LYS A 23 -20.54 -12.26 -0.96
CA LYS A 23 -20.84 -13.48 -1.74
C LYS A 23 -20.98 -13.22 -3.25
N ARG A 24 -20.44 -12.11 -3.74
CA ARG A 24 -20.39 -11.81 -5.17
C ARG A 24 -19.37 -12.76 -5.78
N LYS A 25 -19.75 -13.46 -6.85
CA LYS A 25 -18.81 -14.27 -7.63
C LYS A 25 -17.80 -13.31 -8.27
N ALA A 26 -16.71 -13.03 -7.58
CA ALA A 26 -15.57 -12.36 -8.18
C ALA A 26 -15.16 -13.20 -9.39
N PRO A 27 -15.14 -12.64 -10.61
CA PRO A 27 -14.63 -13.38 -11.75
C PRO A 27 -13.17 -13.74 -11.47
N ARG A 28 -12.80 -15.02 -11.68
CA ARG A 28 -11.44 -15.53 -11.47
C ARG A 28 -10.35 -14.68 -12.12
N PHE A 29 -10.71 -13.93 -13.17
CA PHE A 29 -9.87 -12.96 -13.86
C PHE A 29 -9.33 -11.82 -12.98
N HIS A 30 -10.09 -11.31 -12.00
CA HIS A 30 -9.60 -10.21 -11.14
C HIS A 30 -8.44 -10.66 -10.25
N LEU A 31 -8.47 -11.90 -9.77
CA LEU A 31 -7.37 -12.47 -8.97
C LEU A 31 -6.08 -12.60 -9.79
N ILE A 32 -6.17 -12.83 -11.10
CA ILE A 32 -5.02 -12.88 -11.99
C ILE A 32 -4.34 -11.50 -12.07
N TYR A 33 -5.11 -10.43 -12.23
CA TYR A 33 -4.56 -9.06 -12.26
C TYR A 33 -3.95 -8.65 -10.92
N VAL A 34 -4.57 -9.04 -9.80
CA VAL A 34 -4.02 -8.81 -8.46
C VAL A 34 -2.70 -9.55 -8.27
N ALA A 35 -2.63 -10.83 -8.68
CA ALA A 35 -1.39 -11.60 -8.61
C ALA A 35 -0.28 -10.98 -9.48
N LEU A 36 -0.62 -10.53 -10.70
CA LEU A 36 0.32 -9.85 -11.59
C LEU A 36 0.84 -8.54 -10.97
N ALA A 37 -0.04 -7.76 -10.35
CA ALA A 37 0.35 -6.51 -9.70
C ALA A 37 1.23 -6.76 -8.45
N LEU A 38 0.98 -7.82 -7.68
CA LEU A 38 1.85 -8.24 -6.57
C LEU A 38 3.26 -8.63 -7.03
N VAL A 39 3.37 -9.32 -8.18
CA VAL A 39 4.70 -9.59 -8.78
C VAL A 39 5.39 -8.27 -9.13
N GLY A 40 4.66 -7.29 -9.69
CA GLY A 40 5.17 -5.96 -9.96
C GLY A 40 5.69 -5.25 -8.71
N VAL A 41 4.92 -5.28 -7.61
CA VAL A 41 5.35 -4.71 -6.33
C VAL A 41 6.56 -5.44 -5.76
N ALA A 42 6.60 -6.78 -5.85
CA ALA A 42 7.73 -7.57 -5.39
C ALA A 42 9.03 -7.20 -6.12
N LEU A 43 8.93 -6.89 -7.42
CA LEU A 43 10.04 -6.40 -8.23
C LEU A 43 10.49 -5.00 -7.81
N ILE A 44 9.56 -4.08 -7.52
CA ILE A 44 9.89 -2.74 -6.99
C ILE A 44 10.55 -2.83 -5.61
N CYS A 45 10.14 -3.80 -4.78
CA CYS A 45 10.69 -3.99 -3.44
C CYS A 45 12.03 -4.74 -3.41
N ASP A 46 12.62 -5.05 -4.58
CA ASP A 46 13.84 -5.85 -4.76
C ASP A 46 13.82 -7.22 -4.05
N LEU A 47 12.62 -7.80 -3.88
CA LEU A 47 12.43 -9.08 -3.21
C LEU A 47 13.17 -10.25 -3.91
N PRO A 48 13.20 -10.33 -5.26
CA PRO A 48 13.92 -11.39 -5.96
C PRO A 48 15.42 -11.28 -5.75
N GLN A 49 15.99 -10.07 -5.73
CA GLN A 49 17.43 -9.88 -5.47
C GLN A 49 17.77 -10.25 -4.03
N MET A 50 16.95 -9.88 -3.04
CA MET A 50 17.16 -10.32 -1.65
C MET A 50 17.11 -11.85 -1.49
N MET A 51 16.26 -12.55 -2.25
CA MET A 51 16.15 -14.01 -2.21
C MET A 51 17.28 -14.69 -3.01
N PHE A 52 17.61 -14.22 -4.21
CA PHE A 52 18.67 -14.81 -5.04
C PHE A 52 20.08 -14.55 -4.50
N ASN A 53 20.34 -13.36 -3.94
CA ASN A 53 21.65 -13.03 -3.38
C ASN A 53 21.93 -13.80 -2.07
N SER A 54 20.90 -14.42 -1.47
CA SER A 54 21.06 -15.39 -0.38
C SER A 54 21.50 -16.77 -0.86
N PHE A 55 21.42 -17.04 -2.16
CA PHE A 55 21.73 -18.34 -2.77
C PHE A 55 22.99 -18.30 -3.66
N THR A 56 23.40 -17.13 -4.14
CA THR A 56 24.67 -16.97 -4.87
C THR A 56 25.84 -16.92 -3.90
N VAL A 57 26.44 -18.08 -3.65
CA VAL A 57 27.75 -18.19 -2.99
C VAL A 57 28.79 -17.55 -3.91
N SER A 58 29.30 -16.38 -3.54
CA SER A 58 30.52 -15.83 -4.16
C SER A 58 31.71 -16.73 -3.78
N PRO A 59 32.45 -17.33 -4.72
CA PRO A 59 33.49 -18.33 -4.41
C PRO A 59 34.73 -17.79 -3.68
N ALA A 60 34.83 -16.48 -3.47
CA ALA A 60 36.08 -15.83 -3.02
C ALA A 60 36.27 -15.77 -1.50
N ASP A 61 35.24 -15.99 -0.68
CA ASP A 61 35.31 -15.66 0.76
C ASP A 61 34.85 -16.80 1.68
N THR A 62 35.64 -17.87 1.80
CA THR A 62 35.29 -19.04 2.65
C THR A 62 35.11 -18.69 4.14
N GLY A 63 35.59 -17.53 4.61
CA GLY A 63 35.37 -17.03 5.97
C GLY A 63 34.12 -16.16 6.18
N SER A 64 33.53 -15.58 5.12
CA SER A 64 32.36 -14.69 5.22
C SER A 64 31.03 -15.41 4.98
N VAL A 65 31.06 -16.65 4.49
CA VAL A 65 29.87 -17.48 4.20
C VAL A 65 29.05 -17.80 5.46
N ALA A 66 29.70 -17.97 6.62
CA ALA A 66 28.99 -18.17 7.89
C ALA A 66 28.27 -16.90 8.39
N VAL A 67 28.83 -15.72 8.08
CA VAL A 67 28.23 -14.41 8.41
C VAL A 67 27.06 -14.12 7.48
N ASN A 68 27.21 -14.34 6.17
CA ASN A 68 26.13 -14.13 5.19
C ASN A 68 24.92 -15.05 5.42
N SER A 69 25.15 -16.29 5.87
CA SER A 69 24.08 -17.23 6.22
C SER A 69 23.41 -16.93 7.56
N ALA A 70 24.16 -16.49 8.58
CA ALA A 70 23.60 -16.01 9.84
C ALA A 70 22.82 -14.68 9.66
N GLU A 71 23.28 -13.78 8.80
CA GLU A 71 22.58 -12.54 8.44
C GLU A 71 21.35 -12.80 7.55
N ALA A 72 21.41 -13.77 6.63
CA ALA A 72 20.25 -14.23 5.87
C ALA A 72 19.20 -14.87 6.81
N LEU A 73 19.63 -15.69 7.77
CA LEU A 73 18.74 -16.31 8.77
C LEU A 73 18.18 -15.27 9.75
N ALA A 74 18.99 -14.31 10.19
CA ALA A 74 18.56 -13.19 11.04
C ALA A 74 17.57 -12.28 10.31
N ARG A 75 17.76 -12.03 9.00
CA ARG A 75 16.76 -11.35 8.18
C ARG A 75 15.48 -12.17 8.04
N THR A 76 15.51 -13.50 8.02
CA THR A 76 14.28 -14.34 7.99
C THR A 76 13.53 -14.43 9.32
N ARG A 77 14.14 -14.03 10.46
CA ARG A 77 13.44 -14.02 11.74
C ARG A 77 12.37 -12.94 11.74
N TRP A 78 11.14 -13.37 12.04
CA TRP A 78 10.00 -12.49 12.21
C TRP A 78 10.24 -11.57 13.41
N ASN A 79 10.27 -10.27 13.17
CA ASN A 79 10.36 -9.28 14.23
C ASN A 79 8.94 -8.87 14.68
N ILE A 80 8.83 -8.28 15.87
CA ILE A 80 7.56 -7.72 16.37
C ILE A 80 6.98 -6.69 15.38
N GLY A 81 7.84 -5.96 14.66
CA GLY A 81 7.45 -5.01 13.62
C GLY A 81 6.79 -5.66 12.40
N ASP A 82 7.16 -6.89 12.03
CA ASP A 82 6.51 -7.60 10.92
C ASP A 82 5.08 -7.99 11.31
N TRP A 83 4.88 -8.46 12.55
CA TRP A 83 3.55 -8.74 13.10
C TRP A 83 2.67 -7.49 13.18
N LEU A 84 3.24 -6.36 13.62
CA LEU A 84 2.53 -5.08 13.65
C LEU A 84 2.16 -4.59 12.24
N THR A 85 3.05 -4.80 11.27
CA THR A 85 2.80 -4.45 9.87
C THR A 85 1.66 -5.30 9.29
N LEU A 86 1.62 -6.60 9.61
CA LEU A 86 0.51 -7.47 9.22
C LEU A 86 -0.82 -7.02 9.84
N ALA A 87 -0.83 -6.69 11.14
CA ALA A 87 -2.02 -6.19 11.80
C ALA A 87 -2.52 -4.87 11.17
N CYS A 88 -1.59 -3.95 10.85
CA CYS A 88 -1.88 -2.70 10.16
C CYS A 88 -2.46 -2.94 8.76
N MET A 89 -1.84 -3.83 7.98
CA MET A 89 -2.29 -4.21 6.64
C MET A 89 -3.71 -4.79 6.65
N LEU A 90 -4.02 -5.64 7.62
CA LEU A 90 -5.37 -6.18 7.81
C LEU A 90 -6.38 -5.08 8.19
N ALA A 91 -6.04 -4.21 9.13
CA ALA A 91 -6.91 -3.09 9.52
C ALA A 91 -7.18 -2.13 8.34
N ALA A 92 -6.15 -1.78 7.58
CA ALA A 92 -6.27 -0.95 6.38
C ALA A 92 -7.12 -1.62 5.30
N SER A 93 -6.92 -2.93 5.05
CA SER A 93 -7.74 -3.69 4.11
C SER A 93 -9.23 -3.70 4.52
N LEU A 94 -9.50 -3.86 5.82
CA LEU A 94 -10.84 -3.86 6.36
C LEU A 94 -11.49 -2.47 6.24
N GLN A 95 -10.73 -1.40 6.49
CA GLN A 95 -11.20 -0.03 6.28
C GLN A 95 -11.58 0.22 4.82
N ILE A 96 -10.72 -0.16 3.86
CA ILE A 96 -10.98 -0.01 2.41
C ILE A 96 -12.23 -0.80 2.02
N PHE A 97 -12.35 -2.03 2.50
CA PHE A 97 -13.50 -2.88 2.24
C PHE A 97 -14.80 -2.31 2.83
N TRP A 98 -14.78 -1.95 4.12
CA TRP A 98 -15.94 -1.39 4.84
C TRP A 98 -16.41 -0.10 4.20
N PHE A 99 -15.47 0.75 3.79
CA PHE A 99 -15.75 1.95 3.04
C PHE A 99 -16.53 1.63 1.75
N GLY A 100 -16.02 0.68 0.97
CA GLY A 100 -16.65 0.26 -0.28
C GLY A 100 -18.07 -0.33 -0.13
N VAL A 101 -18.41 -0.84 1.06
CA VAL A 101 -19.77 -1.30 1.41
C VAL A 101 -20.67 -0.14 1.84
N ILE A 102 -20.18 0.71 2.76
CA ILE A 102 -20.99 1.76 3.39
C ILE A 102 -21.23 2.97 2.49
N GLN A 103 -20.36 3.20 1.51
CA GLN A 103 -20.43 4.34 0.59
C GLN A 103 -21.77 4.52 -0.13
N LYS A 104 -22.50 3.43 -0.40
CA LYS A 104 -23.84 3.49 -1.03
C LYS A 104 -24.89 4.16 -0.15
N LYS A 105 -24.66 4.19 1.17
CA LYS A 105 -25.54 4.80 2.17
C LYS A 105 -25.12 6.24 2.52
N ILE A 106 -24.00 6.73 1.99
CA ILE A 106 -23.43 8.03 2.37
C ILE A 106 -23.86 9.11 1.39
N THR A 107 -24.74 10.02 1.84
CA THR A 107 -25.23 11.16 1.07
C THR A 107 -24.12 12.19 0.77
N SER A 108 -23.31 12.57 1.77
CA SER A 108 -22.23 13.57 1.62
C SER A 108 -20.84 12.98 1.87
N SER A 109 -20.02 12.93 0.81
CA SER A 109 -18.62 12.42 0.89
C SER A 109 -17.75 13.26 1.83
N PHE A 110 -17.96 14.57 1.84
CA PHE A 110 -17.18 15.50 2.65
C PHE A 110 -17.40 15.28 4.15
N ASN A 111 -18.65 15.20 4.60
CA ASN A 111 -18.96 15.00 6.02
C ASN A 111 -18.38 13.68 6.52
N PHE A 112 -18.48 12.62 5.70
CA PHE A 112 -17.86 11.35 6.05
C PHE A 112 -16.34 11.46 6.21
N ASN A 113 -15.66 12.17 5.29
CA ASN A 113 -14.22 12.41 5.40
C ASN A 113 -13.85 13.17 6.69
N VAL A 114 -14.65 14.17 7.07
CA VAL A 114 -14.47 14.92 8.31
C VAL A 114 -14.62 14.00 9.53
N TYR A 115 -15.69 13.18 9.58
CA TYR A 115 -15.91 12.27 10.71
C TYR A 115 -14.81 11.22 10.83
N GLN A 116 -14.38 10.57 9.73
CA GLN A 116 -13.32 9.57 9.81
C GLN A 116 -12.00 10.20 10.26
N THR A 117 -11.66 11.39 9.76
CA THR A 117 -10.42 12.09 10.12
C THR A 117 -10.44 12.54 11.57
N PHE A 118 -11.59 13.03 12.04
CA PHE A 118 -11.79 13.43 13.43
C PHE A 118 -11.56 12.25 14.39
N TRP A 119 -12.22 11.10 14.14
CA TRP A 119 -12.04 9.91 14.99
C TRP A 119 -10.65 9.30 14.85
N ALA A 120 -10.06 9.32 13.66
CA ALA A 120 -8.69 8.86 13.43
C ALA A 120 -7.64 9.69 14.17
N GLY A 121 -7.88 10.99 14.41
CA GLY A 121 -7.03 11.82 15.25
C GLY A 121 -7.34 11.72 16.74
N LEU A 122 -8.62 11.61 17.11
CA LEU A 122 -9.05 11.63 18.51
C LEU A 122 -8.66 10.35 19.27
N ILE A 123 -8.76 9.18 18.64
CA ILE A 123 -8.48 7.89 19.31
C ILE A 123 -6.99 7.71 19.64
N PRO A 124 -6.04 8.04 18.75
CA PRO A 124 -4.61 7.93 19.07
C PRO A 124 -4.10 9.03 20.00
N LEU A 125 -4.81 10.17 20.13
CA LEU A 125 -4.33 11.33 20.88
C LEU A 125 -3.97 11.02 22.35
N PRO A 126 -4.80 10.33 23.17
CA PRO A 126 -4.43 10.00 24.55
C PRO A 126 -3.22 9.06 24.61
N LEU A 127 -3.11 8.15 23.63
CA LEU A 127 -2.00 7.22 23.53
C LEU A 127 -0.70 7.96 23.17
N ALA A 128 -0.77 8.94 22.26
CA ALA A 128 0.36 9.79 21.89
C ALA A 128 0.84 10.63 23.08
N LEU A 129 -0.07 11.24 23.84
CA LEU A 129 0.29 12.00 25.05
C LEU A 129 0.90 11.13 26.16
N TRP A 130 0.63 9.81 26.15
CA TRP A 130 1.17 8.87 27.13
C TRP A 130 2.52 8.28 26.71
N LEU A 131 2.72 8.01 25.42
CA LEU A 131 3.93 7.36 24.90
C LEU A 131 5.00 8.35 24.43
N GLU A 132 4.60 9.50 23.88
CA GLU A 132 5.52 10.45 23.27
C GLU A 132 5.82 11.61 24.23
N PRO A 133 7.10 12.01 24.38
CA PRO A 133 7.45 13.18 25.16
C PRO A 133 6.88 14.46 24.51
N LEU A 134 6.35 15.36 25.34
CA LEU A 134 5.81 16.64 24.86
C LEU A 134 6.89 17.43 24.09
N PRO A 135 6.56 18.00 22.93
CA PRO A 135 7.51 18.77 22.14
C PRO A 135 7.98 19.99 22.94
N THR A 136 9.30 20.13 23.07
CA THR A 136 9.94 21.21 23.85
C THR A 136 9.99 22.54 23.10
N SER A 137 9.73 22.53 21.79
CA SER A 137 9.68 23.73 20.94
C SER A 137 8.57 23.59 19.89
N LEU A 138 7.91 24.71 19.56
CA LEU A 138 7.01 24.73 18.41
C LEU A 138 7.81 24.43 17.13
N PRO A 139 7.24 23.66 16.18
CA PRO A 139 7.85 23.47 14.88
C PRO A 139 7.92 24.80 14.13
N HIS A 140 9.12 25.21 13.74
CA HIS A 140 9.38 26.40 12.93
C HIS A 140 10.14 26.01 11.66
N GLY A 141 9.83 26.66 10.53
CA GLY A 141 10.48 26.41 9.23
C GLY A 141 9.91 25.19 8.49
N GLU A 142 10.80 24.33 7.98
CA GLU A 142 10.50 23.15 7.14
C GLU A 142 9.42 22.19 7.72
N PRO A 143 9.41 21.85 9.02
CA PRO A 143 8.43 20.90 9.55
C PRO A 143 6.98 21.40 9.46
N LEU A 144 6.79 22.72 9.52
CA LEU A 144 5.46 23.34 9.41
C LEU A 144 4.91 23.19 7.97
N ILE A 145 5.77 23.29 6.97
CA ILE A 145 5.41 23.04 5.57
C ILE A 145 4.99 21.57 5.41
N GLY A 146 5.74 20.63 6.01
CA GLY A 146 5.38 19.21 6.00
C GLY A 146 4.01 18.93 6.63
N ILE A 147 3.72 19.53 7.78
CA ILE A 147 2.42 19.40 8.47
C ILE A 147 1.29 19.95 7.59
N LEU A 148 1.49 21.12 6.98
CA LEU A 148 0.49 21.72 6.08
C LEU A 148 0.25 20.85 4.85
N MET A 149 1.31 20.31 4.23
CA MET A 149 1.22 19.46 3.05
C MET A 149 0.48 18.14 3.34
N ILE A 150 0.77 17.48 4.46
CA ILE A 150 0.08 16.24 4.84
C ILE A 150 -1.37 16.54 5.21
N SER A 151 -1.64 17.62 5.95
CA SER A 151 -2.99 17.95 6.43
C SER A 151 -3.94 18.38 5.29
N PHE A 152 -3.51 19.30 4.44
CA PHE A 152 -4.35 19.78 3.33
C PHE A 152 -4.25 18.89 2.10
N GLY A 153 -3.03 18.54 1.68
CA GLY A 153 -2.80 17.77 0.46
C GLY A 153 -3.29 16.34 0.59
N SER A 154 -2.71 15.59 1.54
CA SER A 154 -3.04 14.17 1.71
C SER A 154 -4.41 13.99 2.40
N THR A 155 -4.58 14.51 3.61
CA THR A 155 -5.74 14.17 4.44
C THR A 155 -7.03 14.82 3.96
N LEU A 156 -7.01 16.10 3.56
CA LEU A 156 -8.24 16.76 3.13
C LEU A 156 -8.57 16.45 1.66
N ILE A 157 -7.64 16.72 0.75
CA ILE A 157 -7.88 16.60 -0.70
C ILE A 157 -7.83 15.15 -1.14
N ALA A 158 -6.74 14.42 -0.86
CA ALA A 158 -6.58 13.05 -1.37
C ALA A 158 -7.64 12.10 -0.79
N PHE A 159 -7.93 12.13 0.53
CA PHE A 159 -9.01 11.30 1.06
C PHE A 159 -10.40 11.73 0.58
N ALA A 160 -10.68 13.01 0.38
CA ALA A 160 -11.96 13.41 -0.21
C ALA A 160 -12.14 12.86 -1.64
N LEU A 161 -11.08 12.92 -2.45
CA LEU A 161 -11.05 12.31 -3.78
C LEU A 161 -11.17 10.79 -3.71
N GLN A 162 -10.49 10.16 -2.76
CA GLN A 162 -10.57 8.71 -2.51
C GLN A 162 -12.01 8.28 -2.22
N VAL A 163 -12.65 8.94 -1.26
CA VAL A 163 -14.05 8.69 -0.85
C VAL A 163 -15.00 8.88 -2.04
N ARG A 164 -14.74 9.88 -2.90
CA ARG A 164 -15.53 10.12 -4.11
C ARG A 164 -15.29 9.08 -5.20
N ALA A 165 -14.04 8.69 -5.43
CA ALA A 165 -13.67 7.70 -6.44
C ALA A 165 -14.28 6.35 -6.08
N GLN A 166 -14.11 5.91 -4.84
CA GLN A 166 -14.64 4.66 -4.33
C GLN A 166 -16.17 4.54 -4.53
N LYS A 167 -16.95 5.64 -4.46
CA LYS A 167 -18.41 5.60 -4.69
C LYS A 167 -18.82 5.04 -6.06
N VAL A 168 -17.97 5.17 -7.06
CA VAL A 168 -18.25 4.75 -8.45
C VAL A 168 -17.44 3.52 -8.89
N ILE A 169 -16.56 3.01 -8.03
CA ILE A 169 -15.75 1.81 -8.32
C ILE A 169 -15.97 0.74 -7.25
N SER A 170 -15.72 -0.52 -7.60
CA SER A 170 -15.80 -1.61 -6.62
C SER A 170 -14.61 -1.56 -5.62
N PRO A 171 -14.77 -2.10 -4.39
CA PRO A 171 -13.67 -2.18 -3.42
C PRO A 171 -12.44 -2.90 -3.98
N SER A 172 -12.68 -3.97 -4.74
CA SER A 172 -11.66 -4.74 -5.43
C SER A 172 -10.84 -3.88 -6.41
N LEU A 173 -11.49 -3.06 -7.25
CA LEU A 173 -10.79 -2.16 -8.17
C LEU A 173 -10.10 -1.00 -7.46
N ALA A 174 -10.71 -0.46 -6.39
CA ALA A 174 -10.11 0.59 -5.58
C ALA A 174 -8.78 0.14 -4.98
N SER A 175 -8.71 -1.07 -4.42
CA SER A 175 -7.47 -1.61 -3.87
C SER A 175 -6.37 -1.78 -4.93
N LEU A 176 -6.74 -2.19 -6.16
CA LEU A 176 -5.79 -2.30 -7.26
C LEU A 176 -5.31 -0.92 -7.74
N LEU A 177 -6.19 0.09 -7.75
CA LEU A 177 -5.80 1.48 -8.04
C LEU A 177 -4.81 2.02 -7.02
N TYR A 178 -4.89 1.63 -5.75
CA TYR A 178 -3.93 2.11 -4.74
C TYR A 178 -2.52 1.61 -4.98
N LEU A 179 -2.33 0.49 -5.70
CA LEU A 179 -1.00 0.07 -6.11
C LEU A 179 -0.28 1.07 -7.01
N LEU A 180 -0.99 2.03 -7.62
CA LEU A 180 -0.36 3.10 -8.40
C LEU A 180 0.45 4.07 -7.54
N GLU A 181 0.25 4.07 -6.21
CA GLU A 181 1.10 4.84 -5.30
C GLU A 181 2.58 4.47 -5.49
N SER A 182 2.91 3.19 -5.65
CA SER A 182 4.30 2.74 -5.79
C SER A 182 4.96 3.19 -7.11
N PRO A 183 4.36 3.01 -8.31
CA PRO A 183 4.84 3.59 -9.56
C PRO A 183 4.98 5.12 -9.52
N PHE A 184 4.00 5.85 -8.97
CA PHE A 184 4.09 7.30 -8.88
C PHE A 184 5.18 7.74 -7.91
N ALA A 185 5.31 7.09 -6.76
CA ALA A 185 6.38 7.34 -5.81
C ALA A 185 7.76 7.12 -6.45
N ALA A 186 7.94 6.05 -7.24
CA ALA A 186 9.19 5.82 -7.97
C ALA A 186 9.49 6.92 -9.00
N ILE A 187 8.48 7.41 -9.74
CA ILE A 187 8.65 8.53 -10.68
C ILE A 187 9.02 9.82 -9.94
N PHE A 188 8.34 10.14 -8.84
CA PHE A 188 8.66 11.31 -8.03
C PHE A 188 10.04 11.20 -7.38
N ALA A 189 10.45 10.02 -6.93
CA ALA A 189 11.79 9.79 -6.39
C ALA A 189 12.87 10.05 -7.46
N PHE A 190 12.66 9.60 -8.69
CA PHE A 190 13.55 9.91 -9.81
C PHE A 190 13.63 11.41 -10.10
N ILE A 191 12.48 12.11 -10.18
CA ILE A 191 12.43 13.52 -10.57
C ILE A 191 12.94 14.45 -9.45
N LEU A 192 12.50 14.22 -8.20
CA LEU A 192 12.76 15.12 -7.07
C LEU A 192 14.06 14.78 -6.32
N LEU A 193 14.36 13.48 -6.13
CA LEU A 193 15.56 13.05 -5.39
C LEU A 193 16.74 12.72 -6.31
N GLY A 194 16.52 12.61 -7.63
CA GLY A 194 17.57 12.23 -8.58
C GLY A 194 18.04 10.78 -8.41
N GLU A 195 17.23 9.93 -7.77
CA GLU A 195 17.57 8.51 -7.58
C GLU A 195 17.66 7.79 -8.93
N ARG A 196 18.60 6.85 -9.07
CA ARG A 196 18.76 6.11 -10.33
C ARG A 196 17.62 5.10 -10.50
N PHE A 197 16.97 5.13 -11.67
CA PHE A 197 15.96 4.14 -12.03
C PHE A 197 16.59 2.75 -12.16
N THR A 198 16.29 1.85 -11.22
CA THR A 198 16.72 0.45 -11.35
C THR A 198 15.86 -0.24 -12.41
N THR A 199 16.49 -1.04 -13.28
CA THR A 199 15.78 -1.74 -14.38
C THR A 199 14.68 -2.66 -13.86
N GLN A 200 14.88 -3.24 -12.67
CA GLN A 200 13.88 -4.08 -12.01
C GLN A 200 12.67 -3.28 -11.51
N GLY A 201 12.87 -2.08 -10.98
CA GLY A 201 11.82 -1.19 -10.50
C GLY A 201 10.97 -0.65 -11.64
N SER A 202 11.58 -0.30 -12.79
CA SER A 202 10.82 0.06 -13.99
C SER A 202 9.97 -1.08 -14.53
N LEU A 203 10.48 -2.31 -14.50
CA LEU A 203 9.72 -3.49 -14.93
C LEU A 203 8.54 -3.74 -13.99
N GLY A 204 8.78 -3.65 -12.67
CA GLY A 204 7.73 -3.77 -11.67
C GLY A 204 6.64 -2.72 -11.81
N ALA A 205 7.00 -1.45 -12.05
CA ALA A 205 6.06 -0.38 -12.29
C ALA A 205 5.23 -0.61 -13.57
N ALA A 206 5.87 -1.05 -14.66
CA ALA A 206 5.17 -1.39 -15.90
C ALA A 206 4.16 -2.53 -15.70
N LEU A 207 4.51 -3.56 -14.95
CA LEU A 207 3.62 -4.68 -14.63
C LEU A 207 2.38 -4.23 -13.85
N ILE A 208 2.54 -3.35 -12.86
CA ILE A 208 1.41 -2.79 -12.10
C ILE A 208 0.47 -2.01 -13.02
N LEU A 209 1.03 -1.16 -13.91
CA LEU A 209 0.23 -0.38 -14.86
C LEU A 209 -0.53 -1.26 -15.85
N VAL A 210 0.10 -2.31 -16.38
CA VAL A 210 -0.55 -3.27 -17.29
C VAL A 210 -1.66 -4.05 -16.57
N ALA A 211 -1.41 -4.50 -15.35
CA ALA A 211 -2.39 -5.21 -14.54
C ALA A 211 -3.61 -4.34 -14.24
N LEU A 212 -3.40 -3.08 -13.84
CA LEU A 212 -4.49 -2.14 -13.61
C LEU A 212 -5.25 -1.85 -14.90
N GLY A 213 -4.55 -1.48 -15.98
CA GLY A 213 -5.17 -1.11 -17.25
C GLY A 213 -6.07 -2.22 -17.78
N SER A 214 -5.58 -3.46 -17.74
CA SER A 214 -6.35 -4.65 -18.12
C SER A 214 -7.59 -4.82 -17.23
N SER A 215 -7.43 -4.75 -15.90
CA SER A 215 -8.54 -4.89 -14.95
C SER A 215 -9.66 -3.85 -15.15
N VAL A 216 -9.30 -2.61 -15.48
CA VAL A 216 -10.25 -1.53 -15.74
C VAL A 216 -11.03 -1.79 -17.03
N VAL A 217 -10.36 -2.19 -18.12
CA VAL A 217 -11.01 -2.49 -19.42
C VAL A 217 -12.04 -3.61 -19.25
N PHE A 218 -11.66 -4.72 -18.61
CA PHE A 218 -12.56 -5.86 -18.37
C PHE A 218 -13.77 -5.51 -17.49
N THR A 219 -13.58 -4.59 -16.53
CA THR A 219 -14.71 -4.13 -15.70
C THR A 219 -15.70 -3.34 -16.54
N LYS A 220 -15.20 -2.39 -17.35
CA LYS A 220 -16.04 -1.55 -18.20
C LYS A 220 -16.87 -2.37 -19.19
N GLU A 221 -16.28 -3.43 -19.74
CA GLU A 221 -16.97 -4.34 -20.66
C GLU A 221 -18.13 -5.09 -19.97
N LYS A 222 -17.97 -5.50 -18.71
CA LYS A 222 -19.05 -6.12 -17.94
C LYS A 222 -20.21 -5.18 -17.65
N GLU A 223 -19.92 -3.92 -17.31
CA GLU A 223 -20.98 -2.93 -17.03
C GLU A 223 -21.76 -2.53 -18.30
N LEU A 224 -21.16 -2.64 -19.49
CA LEU A 224 -21.84 -2.36 -20.77
C LEU A 224 -22.75 -3.50 -21.24
N VAL A 225 -22.58 -4.70 -20.70
CA VAL A 225 -23.34 -5.92 -21.08
C VAL A 225 -24.50 -6.20 -20.12
N THR A 226 -24.62 -5.45 -19.01
CA THR A 226 -25.68 -5.62 -18.00
C THR A 226 -26.70 -4.50 -18.07
#